data_AF-A0A7C4JFG3-F1
#
_entry.id   AF-A0A7C4JFG3-F1
#
_cell.length_a   1.000
_cell.length_b   1.000
_cell.length_c   1.000
_cell.angle_alpha   90.00
_cell.angle_beta   90.00
_cell.angle_gamma   90.00
#
_symmetry.space_group_name_H-M   'P 1'
#
loop_
_entity.id
_entity.type
_entity.pdbx_description
1 polymer ?
#
loop_
_entity_poly.entity_id
_entity_poly.type
_entity_poly.pdbx_seq_one_letter_code
_entity_poly.pdbx_strand_id
1 'polypeptide(L)'
;MLDIDEFECWIRTFHEIFERSEGYYDAYPLTTSWIQQWLDSSTFIVQSKDIERLNNLMRNLDYGVFGVREQEKKEIKAQFETMIEEYLKIGEIENIGFALAPYLFVWNFQRFKEYFRKKPEFRLDEYFKELGNFLKQKKQEIKYFQNKKLVKDEIERDKIAGLFSDLNDKLRELGINNKEPMGTIKILHAFSTVLFSPNRQRHSQNF
;
A
#
# COMPACT_ATOMS: atom_id res chain seq x y z
N MET A 1 -22.30 8.02 2.77
CA MET A 1 -21.48 7.45 3.87
C MET A 1 -21.87 5.99 3.92
N LEU A 2 -20.92 5.07 3.80
CA LEU A 2 -21.22 3.63 3.93
C LEU A 2 -21.63 3.35 5.38
N ASP A 3 -22.61 2.47 5.54
CA ASP A 3 -22.99 1.97 6.86
C ASP A 3 -21.82 1.19 7.49
N ILE A 4 -21.76 1.12 8.82
CA ILE A 4 -20.66 0.44 9.53
C ILE A 4 -20.60 -1.05 9.18
N ASP A 5 -21.76 -1.67 8.96
CA ASP A 5 -21.90 -3.06 8.53
C ASP A 5 -21.47 -3.26 7.07
N GLU A 6 -21.74 -2.28 6.20
CA GLU A 6 -21.22 -2.27 4.83
C GLU A 6 -19.71 -2.11 4.81
N PHE A 7 -19.15 -1.23 5.66
CA PHE A 7 -17.72 -1.03 5.77
C PHE A 7 -17.00 -2.30 6.27
N GLU A 8 -17.52 -2.96 7.31
CA GLU A 8 -16.98 -4.23 7.79
C GLU A 8 -17.11 -5.37 6.76
N CYS A 9 -18.24 -5.44 6.04
CA CYS A 9 -18.42 -6.40 4.96
C CYS A 9 -17.40 -6.20 3.85
N TRP A 10 -17.15 -4.94 3.45
CA TRP A 10 -16.12 -4.59 2.48
C TRP A 10 -14.73 -5.02 2.94
N ILE A 11 -14.36 -4.76 4.19
CA ILE A 11 -13.07 -5.17 4.76
C ILE A 11 -12.92 -6.70 4.74
N ARG A 12 -13.97 -7.44 5.13
CA ARG A 12 -13.97 -8.91 5.14
C ARG A 12 -13.86 -9.50 3.73
N THR A 13 -14.66 -9.01 2.78
CA THR A 13 -14.58 -9.42 1.37
C THR A 13 -13.22 -9.10 0.76
N PHE A 14 -12.61 -7.97 1.15
CA PHE A 14 -11.24 -7.66 0.74
C PHE A 14 -10.21 -8.64 1.28
N HIS A 15 -10.37 -9.10 2.52
CA HIS A 15 -9.50 -10.12 3.10
C HIS A 15 -9.61 -11.46 2.35
N GLU A 16 -10.81 -11.88 1.99
CA GLU A 16 -11.02 -13.13 1.23
C GLU A 16 -10.46 -13.05 -0.20
N ILE A 17 -10.54 -11.89 -0.84
CA ILE A 17 -9.87 -11.65 -2.14
C ILE A 17 -8.34 -11.67 -1.97
N PHE A 18 -7.84 -11.18 -0.82
CA PHE A 18 -6.42 -11.16 -0.48
C PHE A 18 -5.85 -12.56 -0.27
N GLU A 19 -6.54 -13.42 0.47
CA GLU A 19 -6.14 -14.80 0.72
C GLU A 19 -6.16 -15.67 -0.54
N ARG A 20 -7.10 -15.42 -1.47
CA ARG A 20 -7.21 -16.20 -2.71
C ARG A 20 -6.22 -15.81 -3.81
N SER A 21 -5.47 -14.73 -3.62
CA SER A 21 -4.52 -14.21 -4.61
C SER A 21 -3.08 -14.58 -4.21
N GLU A 22 -2.78 -15.87 -4.26
CA GLU A 22 -1.62 -16.54 -3.64
C GLU A 22 -0.20 -16.06 -4.09
N GLY A 23 -0.08 -15.13 -5.04
CA GLY A 23 1.21 -14.53 -5.46
C GLY A 23 1.66 -13.31 -4.64
N TYR A 24 0.81 -12.80 -3.73
CA TYR A 24 0.98 -11.47 -3.09
C TYR A 24 1.42 -11.51 -1.62
N TYR A 25 1.67 -12.72 -1.09
CA TYR A 25 2.01 -12.96 0.30
C TYR A 25 3.33 -12.31 0.75
N ASP A 26 4.26 -11.98 -0.15
CA ASP A 26 5.52 -11.33 0.25
C ASP A 26 5.41 -9.80 0.32
N ALA A 27 4.63 -9.18 -0.58
CA ALA A 27 4.58 -7.72 -0.69
C ALA A 27 4.00 -7.05 0.56
N TYR A 28 2.94 -7.63 1.14
CA TYR A 28 2.26 -7.05 2.30
C TYR A 28 3.03 -7.20 3.63
N PRO A 29 3.54 -8.38 4.02
CA PRO A 29 4.41 -8.53 5.19
C PRO A 29 5.69 -7.70 5.07
N LEU A 30 6.29 -7.61 3.87
CA LEU A 30 7.44 -6.75 3.65
C LEU A 30 7.09 -5.28 3.86
N THR A 31 6.01 -4.81 3.23
CA THR A 31 5.52 -3.42 3.35
C THR A 31 5.20 -3.06 4.80
N THR A 32 4.47 -3.91 5.52
CA THR A 32 4.10 -3.64 6.93
C THR A 32 5.30 -3.64 7.86
N SER A 33 6.29 -4.52 7.63
CA SER A 33 7.57 -4.51 8.36
C SER A 33 8.32 -3.19 8.16
N TRP A 34 8.47 -2.74 6.91
CA TRP A 34 9.14 -1.48 6.61
C TRP A 34 8.38 -0.26 7.15
N ILE A 35 7.04 -0.27 7.05
CA ILE A 35 6.21 0.78 7.63
C ILE A 35 6.41 0.86 9.14
N GLN A 36 6.43 -0.27 9.84
CA GLN A 36 6.65 -0.28 11.29
C GLN A 36 8.00 0.35 11.66
N GLN A 37 9.07 -0.09 10.99
CA GLN A 37 10.41 0.50 11.18
C GLN A 37 10.37 2.01 10.93
N TRP A 38 9.77 2.44 9.83
CA TRP A 38 9.69 3.84 9.47
C TRP A 38 8.85 4.67 10.44
N LEU A 39 7.77 4.12 10.99
CA LEU A 39 7.03 4.80 12.04
C LEU A 39 7.95 5.02 13.24
N ASP A 40 8.69 3.99 13.67
CA ASP A 40 9.55 4.03 14.84
C ASP A 40 10.77 4.97 14.68
N SER A 41 11.51 4.87 13.56
CA SER A 41 12.78 5.60 13.35
C SER A 41 12.77 6.66 12.24
N SER A 42 11.68 6.79 11.47
CA SER A 42 11.63 7.59 10.22
C SER A 42 12.46 7.04 9.06
N THR A 43 13.00 5.83 9.22
CA THR A 43 13.73 5.08 8.20
C THR A 43 13.29 3.62 8.21
N PHE A 44 13.48 2.91 7.12
CA PHE A 44 13.37 1.45 7.09
C PHE A 44 14.60 0.84 6.43
N ILE A 45 14.93 -0.38 6.81
CA ILE A 45 16.12 -1.07 6.31
C ILE A 45 15.72 -2.05 5.22
N VAL A 46 16.33 -1.89 4.05
CA VAL A 46 16.23 -2.83 2.93
C VAL A 46 17.40 -3.78 2.96
N GLN A 47 17.10 -5.08 2.94
CA GLN A 47 18.09 -6.16 2.92
C GLN A 47 18.12 -6.84 1.55
N SER A 48 19.23 -7.53 1.23
CA SER A 48 19.36 -8.25 -0.05
C SER A 48 18.23 -9.24 -0.31
N LYS A 49 17.74 -9.92 0.74
CA LYS A 49 16.59 -10.83 0.66
C LYS A 49 15.29 -10.13 0.27
N ASP A 50 15.14 -8.86 0.63
CA ASP A 50 13.95 -8.07 0.31
C ASP A 50 13.96 -7.75 -1.19
N ILE A 51 15.12 -7.39 -1.73
CA ILE A 51 15.32 -7.19 -3.18
C ILE A 51 15.02 -8.48 -3.95
N GLU A 52 15.51 -9.62 -3.47
CA GLU A 52 15.21 -10.92 -4.08
C GLU A 52 13.71 -11.21 -4.10
N ARG A 53 13.00 -10.95 -2.99
CA ARG A 53 11.54 -11.08 -2.91
C ARG A 53 10.82 -10.17 -3.91
N LEU A 54 11.24 -8.92 -4.05
CA LEU A 54 10.65 -7.98 -5.02
C LEU A 54 10.89 -8.42 -6.46
N ASN A 55 12.08 -8.90 -6.78
CA ASN A 55 12.39 -9.44 -8.11
C ASN A 55 11.57 -10.69 -8.41
N ASN A 56 11.40 -11.58 -7.42
CA ASN A 56 10.54 -12.77 -7.55
C ASN A 56 9.07 -12.39 -7.75
N LEU A 57 8.55 -11.43 -6.98
CA LEU A 57 7.20 -10.86 -7.14
C LEU A 57 6.98 -10.37 -8.58
N MET A 58 7.91 -9.59 -9.11
CA MET A 58 7.81 -9.04 -10.47
C MET A 58 7.92 -10.08 -11.57
N ARG A 59 8.76 -11.10 -11.40
CA ARG A 59 8.90 -12.21 -12.34
C ARG A 59 7.63 -13.06 -12.40
N ASN A 60 6.94 -13.21 -11.27
CA ASN A 60 5.77 -14.06 -11.13
C ASN A 60 4.43 -13.33 -11.33
N LEU A 61 4.44 -12.01 -11.50
CA LEU A 61 3.22 -11.24 -11.75
C LEU A 61 2.62 -11.63 -13.11
N ASP A 62 1.39 -12.17 -13.09
CA ASP A 62 0.67 -12.52 -14.32
C ASP A 62 -0.03 -11.30 -14.93
N TYR A 63 0.71 -10.60 -15.79
CA TYR A 63 0.21 -9.46 -16.57
C TYR A 63 -0.97 -9.81 -17.49
N GLY A 64 -1.10 -11.08 -17.89
CA GLY A 64 -2.16 -11.56 -18.78
C GLY A 64 -3.54 -11.47 -18.14
N VAL A 65 -3.64 -11.77 -16.84
CA VAL A 65 -4.88 -11.62 -16.04
C VAL A 65 -5.40 -10.18 -16.05
N PHE A 66 -4.50 -9.20 -16.23
CA PHE A 66 -4.84 -7.79 -16.28
C PHE A 66 -5.05 -7.25 -17.71
N GLY A 67 -4.93 -8.10 -18.75
CA GLY A 67 -5.07 -7.71 -20.15
C GLY A 67 -4.01 -6.70 -20.60
N VAL A 68 -2.79 -6.83 -20.09
CA VAL A 68 -1.62 -6.01 -20.46
C VAL A 68 -0.93 -6.62 -21.67
N ARG A 69 -0.67 -5.82 -22.71
CA ARG A 69 0.05 -6.26 -23.91
C ARG A 69 1.56 -6.34 -23.64
N GLU A 70 2.29 -7.14 -24.39
CA GLU A 70 3.74 -7.33 -24.18
C GLU A 70 4.55 -6.01 -24.23
N GLN A 71 4.17 -5.04 -25.07
CA GLN A 71 4.84 -3.75 -25.10
C GLN A 71 4.63 -2.94 -23.82
N GLU A 72 3.39 -2.89 -23.31
CA GLU A 72 3.04 -2.21 -22.06
C GLU A 72 3.70 -2.89 -20.86
N LYS A 73 3.75 -4.23 -20.87
CA LYS A 73 4.43 -5.03 -19.86
C LYS A 73 5.93 -4.68 -19.76
N LYS A 74 6.63 -4.50 -20.89
CA LYS A 74 8.04 -4.11 -20.88
C LYS A 74 8.26 -2.76 -20.20
N GLU A 75 7.41 -1.78 -20.52
CA GLU A 75 7.49 -0.44 -19.93
C GLU A 75 7.21 -0.45 -18.43
N ILE A 76 6.11 -1.10 -18.02
CA ILE A 76 5.70 -1.22 -16.62
C ILE A 76 6.79 -1.92 -15.81
N LYS A 77 7.32 -3.03 -16.34
CA LYS A 77 8.37 -3.81 -15.70
C LYS A 77 9.66 -2.98 -15.56
N ALA A 78 10.07 -2.29 -16.62
CA ALA A 78 11.26 -1.44 -16.60
C ALA A 78 11.15 -0.34 -15.53
N GLN A 79 10.01 0.37 -15.42
CA GLN A 79 9.85 1.40 -14.40
C GLN A 79 9.90 0.83 -12.97
N PHE A 80 9.37 -0.38 -12.75
CA PHE A 80 9.45 -1.03 -11.45
C PHE A 80 10.87 -1.49 -11.12
N GLU A 81 11.59 -2.07 -12.08
CA GLU A 81 13.01 -2.45 -11.92
C GLU A 81 13.88 -1.23 -11.62
N THR A 82 13.72 -0.13 -12.36
CA THR A 82 14.38 1.15 -12.08
C THR A 82 14.06 1.65 -10.67
N MET A 83 12.80 1.56 -10.24
CA MET A 83 12.43 1.95 -8.88
C MET A 83 13.18 1.13 -7.82
N ILE A 84 13.31 -0.19 -8.00
CA ILE A 84 14.08 -1.04 -7.09
C ILE A 84 15.55 -0.62 -7.08
N GLU A 85 16.18 -0.52 -8.26
CA GLU A 85 17.61 -0.28 -8.41
C GLU A 85 18.04 1.10 -7.89
N GLU A 86 17.25 2.13 -8.17
CA GLU A 86 17.61 3.51 -7.84
C GLU A 86 17.19 3.92 -6.43
N TYR A 87 16.03 3.45 -5.96
CA TYR A 87 15.39 3.96 -4.75
C TYR A 87 15.24 2.95 -3.61
N LEU A 88 15.36 1.65 -3.88
CA LEU A 88 15.36 0.58 -2.86
C LEU A 88 16.77 -0.02 -2.70
N LYS A 89 17.78 0.82 -2.44
CA LYS A 89 19.14 0.35 -2.19
C LYS A 89 19.24 -0.35 -0.83
N ILE A 90 20.10 -1.37 -0.74
CA ILE A 90 20.39 -2.04 0.53
C ILE A 90 20.89 -1.01 1.55
N GLY A 91 20.27 -0.96 2.72
CA GLY A 91 20.55 0.03 3.76
C GLY A 91 19.31 0.79 4.20
N GLU A 92 19.52 1.95 4.82
CA GLU A 92 18.45 2.79 5.36
C GLU A 92 17.81 3.67 4.29
N ILE A 93 16.47 3.72 4.32
CA ILE A 93 15.66 4.50 3.38
C ILE A 93 14.65 5.34 4.16
N GLU A 94 14.59 6.64 3.86
CA GLU A 94 13.68 7.57 4.54
C GLU A 94 12.29 7.68 3.91
N ASN A 95 12.17 7.46 2.60
CA ASN A 95 10.94 7.73 1.88
C ASN A 95 9.98 6.53 1.95
N ILE A 96 8.97 6.65 2.81
CA ILE A 96 7.94 5.63 3.08
C ILE A 96 7.10 5.25 1.85
N GLY A 97 7.08 6.08 0.81
CA GLY A 97 6.39 5.76 -0.43
C GLY A 97 6.95 4.51 -1.10
N PHE A 98 8.27 4.31 -1.03
CA PHE A 98 8.92 3.11 -1.55
C PHE A 98 8.67 1.87 -0.70
N ALA A 99 8.41 2.03 0.60
CA ALA A 99 7.98 0.92 1.43
C ALA A 99 6.57 0.42 1.03
N LEU A 100 5.68 1.32 0.63
CA LEU A 100 4.33 1.00 0.15
C LEU A 100 4.30 0.49 -1.29
N ALA A 101 5.31 0.84 -2.09
CA ALA A 101 5.29 0.65 -3.52
C ALA A 101 5.01 -0.80 -3.96
N PRO A 102 5.67 -1.84 -3.41
CA PRO A 102 5.41 -3.22 -3.81
C PRO A 102 3.95 -3.64 -3.57
N TYR A 103 3.42 -3.33 -2.38
CA TYR A 103 2.05 -3.68 -2.02
C TYR A 103 1.03 -2.92 -2.86
N LEU A 104 1.16 -1.60 -2.99
CA LEU A 104 0.20 -0.81 -3.75
C LEU A 104 0.26 -1.09 -5.25
N PHE A 105 1.46 -1.23 -5.81
CA PHE A 105 1.62 -1.51 -7.23
C PHE A 105 0.90 -2.78 -7.63
N VAL A 106 1.15 -3.85 -6.88
CA VAL A 106 0.55 -5.14 -7.14
C VAL A 106 -0.95 -5.12 -6.84
N TRP A 107 -1.35 -4.58 -5.70
CA TRP A 107 -2.74 -4.66 -5.27
C TRP A 107 -3.67 -3.66 -6.01
N ASN A 108 -3.11 -2.59 -6.59
CA ASN A 108 -3.81 -1.63 -7.45
C ASN A 108 -3.33 -1.69 -8.89
N PHE A 109 -2.82 -2.83 -9.35
CA PHE A 109 -2.19 -2.92 -10.67
C PHE A 109 -3.10 -2.46 -11.81
N GLN A 110 -4.39 -2.80 -11.77
CA GLN A 110 -5.37 -2.31 -12.75
C GLN A 110 -5.41 -0.79 -12.85
N ARG A 111 -5.20 -0.09 -11.74
CA ARG A 111 -5.21 1.36 -11.69
C ARG A 111 -3.91 1.94 -12.24
N PHE A 112 -2.76 1.37 -11.87
CA PHE A 112 -1.48 1.75 -12.46
C PHE A 112 -1.46 1.52 -13.97
N LYS A 113 -2.00 0.40 -14.46
CA LYS A 113 -2.17 0.14 -15.89
C LYS A 113 -2.89 1.30 -16.60
N GLU A 114 -3.95 1.84 -16.01
CA GLU A 114 -4.64 3.01 -16.57
C GLU A 114 -3.76 4.27 -16.55
N TYR A 115 -2.86 4.42 -15.58
CA TYR A 115 -1.94 5.55 -15.51
C TYR A 115 -0.93 5.50 -16.65
N PHE A 116 -0.27 4.35 -16.84
CA PHE A 116 0.62 4.11 -17.98
C PHE A 116 -0.07 4.36 -19.33
N ARG A 117 -1.37 4.03 -19.46
CA ARG A 117 -2.12 4.24 -20.70
C ARG A 117 -2.54 5.69 -20.95
N LYS A 118 -2.99 6.40 -19.90
CA LYS A 118 -3.67 7.70 -20.04
C LYS A 118 -2.77 8.89 -19.74
N LYS A 119 -1.61 8.66 -19.12
CA LYS A 119 -0.64 9.68 -18.75
C LYS A 119 0.74 9.26 -19.29
N PRO A 120 1.09 9.65 -20.52
CA PRO A 120 2.34 9.22 -21.17
C PRO A 120 3.62 9.58 -20.39
N GLU A 121 3.56 10.64 -19.58
CA GLU A 121 4.67 11.05 -18.70
C GLU A 121 4.57 10.41 -17.30
N PHE A 122 3.74 9.39 -17.12
CA PHE A 122 3.61 8.73 -15.82
C PHE A 122 4.91 8.04 -15.44
N ARG A 123 5.39 8.38 -14.24
CA ARG A 123 6.60 7.84 -13.64
C ARG A 123 6.28 7.22 -12.29
N LEU A 124 6.51 5.92 -12.17
CA LEU A 124 6.18 5.14 -10.98
C LEU A 124 7.01 5.56 -9.77
N ASP A 125 8.29 5.85 -9.99
CA ASP A 125 9.22 6.33 -8.96
C ASP A 125 8.81 7.70 -8.43
N GLU A 126 8.48 8.64 -9.32
CA GLU A 126 7.98 9.97 -8.93
C GLU A 126 6.65 9.89 -8.17
N TYR A 127 5.73 9.02 -8.63
CA TYR A 127 4.46 8.78 -7.94
C TYR A 127 4.68 8.36 -6.48
N PHE A 128 5.54 7.36 -6.22
CA PHE A 128 5.77 6.89 -4.86
C PHE A 128 6.62 7.85 -4.05
N LYS A 129 7.60 8.54 -4.66
CA LYS A 129 8.37 9.57 -3.98
C LYS A 129 7.47 10.67 -3.42
N GLU A 130 6.55 11.18 -4.24
CA GLU A 130 5.60 12.23 -3.86
C GLU A 130 4.56 11.75 -2.85
N LEU A 131 4.07 10.50 -2.98
CA LEU A 131 3.21 9.89 -1.98
C LEU A 131 3.93 9.80 -0.62
N GLY A 132 5.20 9.39 -0.61
CA GLY A 132 5.99 9.31 0.61
C GLY A 132 6.27 10.67 1.25
N ASN A 133 6.51 11.71 0.44
CA ASN A 133 6.67 13.08 0.93
C ASN A 133 5.40 13.56 1.67
N PHE A 134 4.23 13.29 1.08
CA PHE A 134 2.94 13.58 1.71
C PHE A 134 2.74 12.79 3.01
N LEU A 135 3.00 11.48 3.00
CA LEU A 135 2.85 10.63 4.18
C LEU A 135 3.81 11.01 5.31
N LYS A 136 5.01 11.52 4.99
CA LYS A 136 5.94 12.08 5.98
C LYS A 136 5.34 13.26 6.72
N GLN A 137 4.59 14.13 6.03
CA GLN A 137 3.87 15.25 6.65
C GLN A 137 2.71 14.76 7.55
N LYS A 138 2.06 13.66 7.17
CA LYS A 138 0.95 13.04 7.90
C LYS A 138 1.38 12.05 8.99
N LYS A 139 2.69 11.87 9.23
CA LYS A 139 3.23 10.81 10.11
C LYS A 139 2.60 10.79 11.51
N GLN A 140 2.41 11.95 12.14
CA GLN A 140 1.87 12.02 13.50
C GLN A 140 0.38 11.66 13.56
N GLU A 141 -0.41 12.11 12.57
CA GLU A 141 -1.82 11.73 12.43
C GLU A 141 -1.94 10.21 12.21
N ILE A 142 -1.08 9.63 11.37
CA ILE A 142 -1.04 8.19 11.11
C ILE A 142 -0.67 7.41 12.39
N LYS A 143 0.36 7.85 13.12
CA LYS A 143 0.77 7.24 14.40
C LYS A 143 -0.33 7.28 15.45
N TYR A 144 -1.10 8.36 15.50
CA TYR A 144 -2.23 8.48 16.43
C TYR A 144 -3.23 7.33 16.23
N PHE A 145 -3.50 6.97 14.97
CA PHE A 145 -4.42 5.90 14.61
C PHE A 145 -3.81 4.49 14.69
N GLN A 146 -2.50 4.33 14.50
CA GLN A 146 -1.83 3.02 14.53
C GLN A 146 -2.16 2.17 15.77
N ASN A 147 -2.27 2.80 16.94
CA ASN A 147 -2.48 2.12 18.22
C ASN A 147 -3.96 2.01 18.63
N LYS A 148 -4.88 2.58 17.85
CA LYS A 148 -6.30 2.57 18.16
C LYS A 148 -6.92 1.22 17.80
N LYS A 149 -7.75 0.69 18.70
CA LYS A 149 -8.54 -0.53 18.50
C LYS A 149 -9.99 -0.12 18.29
N LEU A 150 -10.55 -0.43 17.12
CA LEU A 150 -11.95 -0.13 16.77
C LEU A 150 -12.95 -0.48 17.88
N VAL A 151 -12.72 -1.58 18.60
CA VAL A 151 -13.64 -2.14 19.60
C VAL A 151 -13.47 -1.50 21.00
N LYS A 152 -12.33 -0.87 21.27
CA LYS A 152 -11.98 -0.40 22.63
C LYS A 152 -11.80 1.09 22.75
N ASP A 153 -11.40 1.75 21.67
CA ASP A 153 -11.12 3.17 21.68
C ASP A 153 -12.24 3.94 20.98
N GLU A 154 -12.54 5.12 21.51
CA GLU A 154 -13.41 6.07 20.82
C GLU A 154 -12.76 6.46 19.49
N ILE A 155 -13.50 6.22 18.40
CA ILE A 155 -13.05 6.53 17.04
C ILE A 155 -13.42 7.98 16.76
N GLU A 156 -12.42 8.85 16.65
CA GLU A 156 -12.60 10.24 16.22
C GLU A 156 -12.94 10.29 14.72
N ARG A 157 -14.22 10.09 14.41
CA ARG A 157 -14.76 9.96 13.04
C ARG A 157 -14.33 11.11 12.13
N ASP A 158 -14.35 12.33 12.63
CA ASP A 158 -13.98 13.50 11.83
C ASP A 158 -12.50 13.53 11.48
N LYS A 159 -11.62 13.11 12.41
CA LYS A 159 -10.17 13.03 12.16
C LYS A 159 -9.82 11.94 11.14
N ILE A 160 -10.41 10.75 11.27
CA ILE A 160 -10.15 9.66 10.31
C ILE A 160 -10.77 9.97 8.94
N ALA A 161 -11.94 10.62 8.90
CA ALA A 161 -12.55 11.09 7.65
C ALA A 161 -11.69 12.17 6.97
N GLY A 162 -11.11 13.10 7.73
CA GLY A 162 -10.15 14.09 7.24
C GLY A 162 -8.90 13.44 6.63
N LEU A 163 -8.27 12.52 7.38
CA LEU A 163 -7.10 11.79 6.88
C LEU A 163 -7.41 10.99 5.61
N PHE A 164 -8.58 10.35 5.56
CA PHE A 164 -9.06 9.65 4.38
C PHE A 164 -9.23 10.60 3.19
N SER A 165 -9.89 11.75 3.40
CA SER A 165 -10.14 12.74 2.35
C SER A 165 -8.83 13.28 1.79
N ASP A 166 -7.91 13.71 2.66
CA ASP A 166 -6.61 14.27 2.28
C ASP A 166 -5.80 13.27 1.45
N LEU A 167 -5.75 12.01 1.91
CA LEU A 167 -5.03 10.96 1.20
C LEU A 167 -5.69 10.62 -0.14
N ASN A 168 -7.02 10.52 -0.19
CA ASN A 168 -7.76 10.26 -1.42
C ASN A 168 -7.57 11.38 -2.45
N ASP A 169 -7.53 12.63 -1.99
CA ASP A 169 -7.27 13.80 -2.85
C ASP A 169 -5.82 13.80 -3.33
N LYS A 170 -4.85 13.45 -2.47
CA LYS A 170 -3.46 13.30 -2.90
C LYS A 170 -3.28 12.22 -3.97
N LEU A 171 -3.92 11.06 -3.79
CA LEU A 171 -3.87 9.98 -4.78
C LEU A 171 -4.52 10.43 -6.11
N ARG A 172 -5.66 11.13 -6.04
CA ARG A 172 -6.31 11.73 -7.20
C ARG A 172 -5.34 12.62 -8.00
N GLU A 173 -4.59 13.48 -7.32
CA GLU A 173 -3.58 14.37 -7.95
C GLU A 173 -2.42 13.61 -8.58
N LEU A 174 -1.91 12.58 -7.91
CA LEU A 174 -0.77 11.79 -8.41
C LEU A 174 -1.14 10.94 -9.64
N GLY A 175 -2.37 10.42 -9.66
CA GLY A 175 -2.90 9.59 -10.74
C GLY A 175 -3.41 10.40 -11.94
N ILE A 176 -4.66 10.12 -12.32
CA ILE A 176 -5.35 10.69 -13.50
C ILE A 176 -6.58 11.52 -13.11
N ASN A 177 -6.53 12.20 -11.97
CA ASN A 177 -7.59 13.07 -11.43
C ASN A 177 -8.93 12.37 -11.13
N ASN A 178 -8.90 11.06 -10.91
CA ASN A 178 -10.04 10.28 -10.44
C ASN A 178 -9.90 9.98 -8.93
N LYS A 179 -11.01 9.90 -8.20
CA LYS A 179 -10.97 9.45 -6.78
C LYS A 179 -10.36 8.05 -6.66
N GLU A 180 -9.70 7.81 -5.53
CA GLU A 180 -9.00 6.56 -5.19
C GLU A 180 -9.36 6.04 -3.79
N PRO A 181 -10.65 5.81 -3.50
CA PRO A 181 -11.05 5.33 -2.18
C PRO A 181 -10.39 3.99 -1.85
N MET A 182 -10.21 3.14 -2.87
CA MET A 182 -9.54 1.87 -2.70
C MET A 182 -8.04 2.00 -2.41
N GLY A 183 -7.31 2.88 -3.11
CA GLY A 183 -5.91 3.16 -2.79
C GLY A 183 -5.74 3.75 -1.39
N THR A 184 -6.72 4.56 -0.97
CA THR A 184 -6.75 5.18 0.35
C THR A 184 -6.88 4.16 1.46
N ILE A 185 -7.89 3.26 1.39
CA ILE A 185 -8.11 2.19 2.37
C ILE A 185 -6.85 1.31 2.49
N LYS A 186 -6.21 1.01 1.36
CA LYS A 186 -5.00 0.18 1.29
C LYS A 186 -3.84 0.72 2.08
N ILE A 187 -3.57 1.99 1.88
CA ILE A 187 -2.51 2.71 2.59
C ILE A 187 -2.83 2.72 4.08
N LEU A 188 -4.05 3.11 4.46
CA LEU A 188 -4.45 3.17 5.86
C LEU A 188 -4.39 1.80 6.54
N HIS A 189 -4.78 0.73 5.84
CA HIS A 189 -4.67 -0.65 6.30
C HIS A 189 -3.20 -1.07 6.50
N ALA A 190 -2.29 -0.69 5.60
CA ALA A 190 -0.87 -0.97 5.73
C ALA A 190 -0.23 -0.25 6.94
N PHE A 191 -0.74 0.94 7.29
CA PHE A 191 -0.28 1.72 8.45
C PHE A 191 -0.94 1.35 9.78
N SER A 192 -2.18 0.85 9.76
CA SER A 192 -2.89 0.43 10.97
C SER A 192 -3.63 -0.87 10.72
N THR A 193 -2.88 -1.96 10.80
CA THR A 193 -3.42 -3.32 10.68
C THR A 193 -4.47 -3.61 11.76
N VAL A 194 -4.48 -2.89 12.88
CA VAL A 194 -5.41 -3.09 14.01
C VAL A 194 -6.71 -2.29 13.85
N LEU A 195 -6.68 -1.11 13.19
CA LEU A 195 -7.90 -0.33 12.89
C LEU A 195 -8.74 -0.94 11.77
N PHE A 196 -8.16 -1.79 10.92
CA PHE A 196 -8.86 -2.34 9.76
C PHE A 196 -8.81 -3.87 9.70
N SER A 197 -8.37 -4.54 10.78
CA SER A 197 -8.51 -5.99 10.95
C SER A 197 -9.72 -6.29 11.81
N PRO A 198 -10.72 -7.04 11.31
CA PRO A 198 -11.75 -7.59 12.17
C PRO A 198 -11.08 -8.61 13.07
N ASN A 199 -10.97 -8.30 14.36
CA ASN A 199 -10.63 -9.21 15.47
C ASN A 199 -9.88 -10.51 15.08
N ARG A 200 -8.55 -10.53 15.20
CA ARG A 200 -7.88 -11.76 15.63
C ARG A 200 -8.22 -11.99 17.11
N GLN A 201 -9.44 -12.44 17.39
CA GLN A 201 -9.72 -13.09 18.67
C GLN A 201 -8.99 -14.44 18.69
N ARG A 202 -7.89 -14.47 19.45
CA ARG A 202 -7.31 -15.60 20.20
C ARG A 202 -7.41 -17.00 19.60
N HIS A 203 -6.26 -17.54 19.21
CA HIS A 203 -5.85 -18.85 19.71
C HIS A 203 -4.55 -18.70 20.51
N SER A 204 -4.69 -18.09 21.68
CA SER A 204 -3.84 -18.36 22.83
C SER A 204 -4.75 -18.59 24.02
N GLN A 205 -5.14 -19.85 24.20
CA GLN A 205 -5.31 -20.52 25.49
C GLN A 205 -5.82 -21.97 25.27
N ASN A 206 -5.05 -22.92 25.85
CA ASN A 206 -5.35 -24.33 26.15
C ASN A 206 -5.42 -25.25 24.90
N PHE A 207 -4.45 -26.11 24.60
CA PHE A 207 -3.75 -27.09 25.46
C PHE A 207 -2.25 -27.20 25.16
#